data_AF-A0A9Q3YTK7-F1
#
_entry.id   AF-A0A9Q3YTK7-F1
#
_cell.length_a   1.000
_cell.length_b   1.000
_cell.length_c   1.000
_cell.angle_alpha   90.00
_cell.angle_beta   90.00
_cell.angle_gamma   90.00
#
_symmetry.space_group_name_H-M   'P 1'
#
loop_
_entity.id
_entity.type
_entity.pdbx_description
1 polymer ?
#
loop_
_entity_poly.entity_id
_entity_poly.type
_entity_poly.pdbx_seq_one_letter_code
_entity_poly.pdbx_strand_id
1 'polypeptide(L)'
;MTYKDNPEFKLDFESKMFDVNGNTLVEGAEPLQYYSYVNISNYHMSRYIAANAQNQYSAAGITPEVISAICDKMIQSVNDRKITDVAILANNLKYRTKYPVDEHASLRMAMIYTFVEREHADKCENHWTEWKLQKILAEPEAYSFFLPIGMELTPAYSEFLQETSESSLSQRQIMLQTMSLNTSEQK
;
A
#
# COMPACT_ATOMS: atom_id res chain seq x y z
N MET A 1 -15.00 17.78 12.68
CA MET A 1 -14.04 17.64 13.79
C MET A 1 -12.68 17.76 13.13
N THR A 2 -11.94 18.84 13.38
CA THR A 2 -10.66 19.10 12.69
C THR A 2 -9.55 18.30 13.36
N TYR A 3 -8.92 17.38 12.63
CA TYR A 3 -7.81 16.56 13.15
C TYR A 3 -6.60 17.42 13.54
N LYS A 4 -6.42 18.54 12.86
CA LYS A 4 -5.35 19.54 13.07
C LYS A 4 -5.19 20.00 14.52
N ASP A 5 -6.28 20.09 15.27
CA ASP A 5 -6.29 20.61 16.64
C ASP A 5 -6.40 19.51 17.71
N ASN A 6 -6.45 18.24 17.29
CA ASN A 6 -6.62 17.11 18.20
C ASN A 6 -5.26 16.42 18.50
N PRO A 7 -4.80 16.41 19.77
CA PRO A 7 -3.50 15.84 20.14
C PRO A 7 -3.41 14.32 19.95
N GLU A 8 -4.52 13.63 19.75
CA GLU A 8 -4.54 12.19 19.43
C GLU A 8 -4.06 11.90 18.01
N PHE A 9 -4.05 12.92 17.14
CA PHE A 9 -3.68 12.81 15.74
C PHE A 9 -2.36 13.52 15.46
N LYS A 10 -1.58 12.96 14.55
CA LYS A 10 -0.40 13.62 13.97
C LYS A 10 -0.63 13.86 12.49
N LEU A 11 -0.09 14.96 11.98
CA LEU A 11 0.01 15.22 10.55
C LEU A 11 1.15 14.36 9.98
N ASP A 12 0.84 13.50 9.02
CA ASP A 12 1.83 12.68 8.33
C ASP A 12 2.31 13.33 7.04
N PHE A 13 1.38 13.89 6.26
CA PHE A 13 1.69 14.43 4.94
C PHE A 13 0.78 15.59 4.58
N GLU A 14 1.33 16.57 3.88
CA GLU A 14 0.61 17.70 3.29
C GLU A 14 0.83 17.68 1.78
N SER A 15 -0.28 17.61 1.03
CA SER A 15 -0.27 17.58 -0.43
C SER A 15 0.19 18.92 -1.00
N LYS A 16 1.03 18.85 -2.02
CA LYS A 16 1.43 20.01 -2.83
C LYS A 16 0.59 20.15 -4.10
N MET A 17 -0.25 19.16 -4.39
CA MET A 17 -1.02 19.10 -5.63
C MET A 17 -2.53 19.25 -5.42
N PHE A 18 -3.04 18.93 -4.24
CA PHE A 18 -4.48 18.88 -3.99
C PHE A 18 -4.92 19.76 -2.81
N ASP A 19 -6.09 20.39 -2.95
CA ASP A 19 -6.78 21.07 -1.86
C ASP A 19 -7.54 20.09 -0.94
N VAL A 20 -8.10 20.57 0.18
CA VAL A 20 -8.92 19.78 1.12
C VAL A 20 -10.12 19.05 0.48
N ASN A 21 -10.54 19.44 -0.72
CA ASN A 21 -11.62 18.81 -1.48
C ASN A 21 -11.11 17.83 -2.55
N GLY A 22 -9.79 17.72 -2.72
CA GLY A 22 -9.12 16.90 -3.73
C GLY A 22 -9.10 17.51 -5.12
N ASN A 23 -9.40 18.80 -5.26
CA ASN A 23 -9.18 19.52 -6.52
C ASN A 23 -7.72 19.96 -6.63
N THR A 24 -7.28 20.36 -7.82
CA THR A 24 -5.94 20.93 -8.00
C THR A 24 -5.74 22.12 -7.05
N LEU A 25 -4.62 22.10 -6.32
CA LEU A 25 -4.27 23.14 -5.37
C LEU A 25 -4.05 24.47 -6.12
N VAL A 26 -4.76 25.50 -5.67
CA VAL A 26 -4.62 26.87 -6.16
C VAL A 26 -4.08 27.78 -5.06
N GLU A 27 -3.46 28.89 -5.44
CA GLU A 27 -2.87 29.83 -4.49
C GLU A 27 -3.91 30.35 -3.48
N GLY A 28 -3.60 30.23 -2.19
CA GLY A 28 -4.48 30.63 -1.09
C GLY A 28 -5.52 29.58 -0.67
N ALA A 29 -5.62 28.43 -1.35
CA ALA A 29 -6.42 27.30 -0.88
C ALA A 29 -5.66 26.46 0.15
N GLU A 30 -6.40 25.85 1.09
CA GLU A 30 -5.81 24.94 2.08
C GLU A 30 -5.43 23.59 1.43
N PRO A 31 -4.21 23.10 1.68
CA PRO A 31 -3.75 21.84 1.10
C PRO A 31 -4.44 20.63 1.74
N LEU A 32 -4.52 19.53 0.99
CA LEU A 32 -4.99 18.26 1.50
C LEU A 32 -3.99 17.72 2.53
N GLN A 33 -4.47 17.47 3.75
CA GLN A 33 -3.65 17.00 4.86
C GLN A 33 -4.06 15.59 5.28
N TYR A 34 -3.06 14.74 5.49
CA TYR A 34 -3.21 13.36 5.92
C TYR A 34 -2.75 13.21 7.35
N TYR A 35 -3.58 12.57 8.15
CA TYR A 35 -3.36 12.36 9.58
C TYR A 35 -3.34 10.88 9.93
N SER A 36 -2.73 10.52 11.05
CA SER A 36 -2.87 9.21 11.68
C SER A 36 -2.98 9.37 13.19
N TYR A 37 -3.46 8.33 13.88
CA TYR A 37 -3.41 8.33 15.34
C TYR A 37 -1.96 8.23 15.82
N VAL A 38 -1.62 9.01 16.84
CA VAL A 38 -0.32 8.89 17.54
C VAL A 38 -0.17 7.51 18.17
N ASN A 39 -1.26 6.95 18.71
CA ASN A 39 -1.30 5.63 19.31
C ASN A 39 -2.15 4.67 18.47
N ILE A 40 -1.56 3.57 18.03
CA ILE A 40 -2.22 2.52 17.25
C ILE A 40 -3.43 1.92 17.98
N SER A 41 -3.48 1.91 19.31
CA SER A 41 -4.65 1.36 20.04
C SER A 41 -5.92 2.19 19.88
N ASN A 42 -5.82 3.41 19.37
CA ASN A 42 -6.94 4.33 19.23
C ASN A 42 -7.74 4.11 17.93
N TYR A 43 -7.24 3.28 17.01
CA TYR A 43 -7.98 2.94 15.79
C TYR A 43 -9.24 2.15 16.13
N HIS A 44 -10.37 2.55 15.53
CA HIS A 44 -11.62 1.82 15.67
C HIS A 44 -11.55 0.43 15.02
N MET A 45 -12.30 -0.53 15.57
CA MET A 45 -12.33 -1.94 15.12
C MET A 45 -12.56 -2.11 13.62
N SER A 46 -13.36 -1.24 13.01
CA SER A 46 -13.65 -1.25 11.57
C SER A 46 -12.38 -1.15 10.72
N ARG A 47 -11.36 -0.43 11.17
CA ARG A 47 -10.07 -0.31 10.46
C ARG A 47 -9.22 -1.56 10.57
N TYR A 48 -9.20 -2.21 11.73
CA TYR A 48 -8.53 -3.51 11.86
C TYR A 48 -9.21 -4.58 11.00
N ILE A 49 -10.54 -4.58 10.92
CA ILE A 49 -11.28 -5.50 10.04
C ILE A 49 -10.93 -5.21 8.56
N ALA A 50 -10.95 -3.95 8.15
CA ALA A 50 -10.59 -3.55 6.79
C ALA A 50 -9.13 -3.91 6.45
N ALA A 51 -8.20 -3.65 7.37
CA ALA A 51 -6.80 -4.01 7.21
C ALA A 51 -6.60 -5.52 7.15
N ASN A 52 -7.30 -6.31 7.96
CA ASN A 52 -7.23 -7.77 7.91
C ASN A 52 -7.76 -8.30 6.58
N ALA A 53 -8.88 -7.76 6.07
CA ALA A 53 -9.39 -8.10 4.75
C ALA A 53 -8.36 -7.73 3.66
N GLN A 54 -7.78 -6.53 3.71
CA GLN A 54 -6.74 -6.10 2.78
C GLN A 54 -5.51 -7.00 2.84
N ASN A 55 -5.09 -7.43 4.02
CA ASN A 55 -3.94 -8.30 4.21
C ASN A 55 -4.13 -9.67 3.51
N GLN A 56 -5.36 -10.18 3.43
CA GLN A 56 -5.65 -11.41 2.66
C GLN A 56 -5.44 -11.21 1.16
N TYR A 57 -5.81 -10.04 0.63
CA TYR A 57 -5.56 -9.70 -0.77
C TYR A 57 -4.06 -9.46 -1.02
N SER A 58 -3.38 -8.76 -0.12
CA SER A 58 -1.93 -8.56 -0.16
C SER A 58 -1.18 -9.89 -0.15
N ALA A 59 -1.58 -10.87 0.67
CA ALA A 59 -0.99 -12.22 0.68
C ALA A 59 -1.13 -12.95 -0.66
N ALA A 60 -2.09 -12.56 -1.50
CA ALA A 60 -2.28 -13.09 -2.84
C ALA A 60 -1.66 -12.20 -3.94
N GLY A 61 -0.97 -11.11 -3.59
CA GLY A 61 -0.37 -10.17 -4.53
C GLY A 61 -1.35 -9.48 -5.46
N ILE A 62 -2.51 -9.13 -4.92
CA ILE A 62 -3.62 -8.62 -5.71
C ILE A 62 -4.47 -7.64 -4.90
N THR A 63 -5.27 -6.82 -5.58
CA THR A 63 -6.31 -6.00 -4.95
C THR A 63 -7.71 -6.52 -5.31
N PRO A 64 -8.76 -6.16 -4.55
CA PRO A 64 -10.15 -6.52 -4.85
C PRO A 64 -10.59 -6.17 -6.28
N GLU A 65 -10.12 -5.05 -6.80
CA GLU A 65 -10.46 -4.56 -8.14
C GLU A 65 -9.81 -5.43 -9.22
N VAL A 66 -8.54 -5.79 -9.03
CA VAL A 66 -7.80 -6.65 -9.97
C VAL A 66 -8.34 -8.07 -9.97
N ILE A 67 -8.68 -8.64 -8.80
CA ILE A 67 -9.27 -9.98 -8.73
C ILE A 67 -10.64 -10.01 -9.41
N SER A 68 -11.49 -9.00 -9.18
CA SER A 68 -12.78 -8.89 -9.86
C SER A 68 -12.61 -8.80 -11.37
N ALA A 69 -11.71 -7.93 -11.85
CA ALA A 69 -11.47 -7.76 -13.29
C ALA A 69 -10.91 -9.03 -13.96
N ILE A 70 -10.08 -9.82 -13.26
CA ILE A 70 -9.61 -11.11 -13.75
C ILE A 70 -10.77 -12.11 -13.83
N CYS A 71 -11.60 -12.20 -12.79
CA CYS A 71 -12.77 -13.08 -12.78
C CYS A 71 -13.76 -12.74 -13.90
N ASP A 72 -14.08 -11.46 -14.10
CA ASP A 72 -14.97 -11.00 -15.16
C ASP A 72 -14.43 -11.37 -16.55
N LYS A 73 -13.12 -11.17 -16.77
CA LYS A 73 -12.45 -11.58 -18.02
C LYS A 73 -12.46 -13.10 -18.20
N MET A 74 -12.27 -13.88 -17.14
CA MET A 74 -12.36 -15.34 -17.22
C MET A 74 -13.76 -15.80 -17.62
N ILE A 75 -14.81 -15.21 -17.01
CA ILE A 75 -16.21 -15.49 -17.35
C ILE A 75 -16.46 -15.16 -18.83
N GLN A 76 -16.01 -13.99 -19.30
CA GLN A 76 -16.14 -13.61 -20.70
C GLN A 76 -15.39 -14.58 -21.64
N SER A 77 -14.17 -14.99 -21.30
CA SER A 77 -13.40 -15.96 -22.08
C SER A 77 -14.07 -17.33 -22.14
N VAL A 78 -14.74 -17.77 -21.07
CA VAL A 78 -15.57 -18.99 -21.09
C VAL A 78 -16.74 -18.82 -22.07
N ASN A 79 -17.45 -17.71 -22.00
CA ASN A 79 -18.58 -17.41 -22.90
C ASN A 79 -18.13 -17.37 -24.38
N ASP A 80 -16.96 -16.80 -24.63
CA ASP A 80 -16.31 -16.73 -25.96
C ASP A 80 -15.69 -18.06 -26.41
N ARG A 81 -15.73 -19.11 -25.59
CA ARG A 81 -15.07 -20.42 -25.81
C ARG A 81 -13.54 -20.33 -25.96
N LYS A 82 -12.90 -19.30 -25.41
CA LYS A 82 -11.46 -19.07 -25.39
C LYS A 82 -10.83 -19.67 -24.13
N ILE A 83 -10.83 -20.99 -24.03
CA ILE A 83 -10.34 -21.71 -22.83
C ILE A 83 -8.85 -21.47 -22.57
N THR A 84 -8.05 -21.23 -23.61
CA THR A 84 -6.64 -20.82 -23.47
C THR A 84 -6.47 -19.56 -22.65
N ASP A 85 -7.35 -18.57 -22.86
CA ASP A 85 -7.29 -17.28 -22.18
C ASP A 85 -7.65 -17.45 -20.70
N VAL A 86 -8.61 -18.32 -20.40
CA VAL A 86 -8.95 -18.71 -19.01
C VAL A 86 -7.73 -19.31 -18.31
N ALA A 87 -6.98 -20.20 -18.98
CA ALA A 87 -5.78 -20.81 -18.41
C ALA A 87 -4.65 -19.79 -18.17
N ILE A 88 -4.49 -18.80 -19.06
CA ILE A 88 -3.52 -17.70 -18.89
C ILE A 88 -3.88 -16.83 -17.69
N LEU A 89 -5.17 -16.48 -17.54
CA LEU A 89 -5.67 -15.68 -16.42
C LEU A 89 -5.55 -16.42 -15.08
N ALA A 90 -5.87 -17.71 -15.04
CA ALA A 90 -5.70 -18.55 -13.85
C ALA A 90 -4.22 -18.70 -13.44
N ASN A 91 -3.31 -18.86 -14.42
CA ASN A 91 -1.87 -18.89 -14.14
C ASN A 91 -1.35 -17.55 -13.60
N ASN A 92 -1.89 -16.43 -14.06
CA ASN A 92 -1.56 -15.11 -13.50
C ASN A 92 -1.94 -15.00 -12.02
N LEU A 93 -3.15 -15.45 -11.64
CA LEU A 93 -3.55 -15.51 -10.23
C LEU A 93 -2.59 -16.38 -9.41
N LYS A 94 -2.27 -17.57 -9.91
CA LYS A 94 -1.33 -18.50 -9.25
C LYS A 94 0.10 -17.94 -9.15
N TYR A 95 0.52 -17.11 -10.09
CA TYR A 95 1.82 -16.46 -10.04
C TYR A 95 1.86 -15.36 -8.96
N ARG A 96 0.79 -14.55 -8.86
CA ARG A 96 0.67 -13.49 -7.85
C ARG A 96 0.67 -14.00 -6.42
N THR A 97 0.13 -15.20 -6.16
CA THR A 97 0.23 -15.82 -4.82
C THR A 97 1.64 -16.27 -4.45
N LYS A 98 2.58 -16.34 -5.40
CA LYS A 98 4.00 -16.65 -5.14
C LYS A 98 4.86 -15.41 -4.97
N TYR A 99 4.44 -14.29 -5.56
CA TYR A 99 5.14 -13.00 -5.51
C TYR A 99 4.15 -11.93 -5.04
N PRO A 100 3.80 -11.93 -3.75
CA PRO A 100 2.65 -11.19 -3.25
C PRO A 100 2.91 -9.68 -3.10
N VAL A 101 4.15 -9.21 -3.22
CA VAL A 101 4.43 -7.77 -3.05
C VAL A 101 3.84 -6.98 -4.22
N ASP A 102 2.71 -6.34 -3.96
CA ASP A 102 2.02 -5.44 -4.86
C ASP A 102 1.98 -4.04 -4.23
N GLU A 103 2.57 -3.06 -4.91
CA GLU A 103 2.69 -1.68 -4.44
C GLU A 103 1.31 -1.04 -4.25
N HIS A 104 0.35 -1.37 -5.10
CA HIS A 104 -1.01 -0.84 -5.01
C HIS A 104 -1.74 -1.37 -3.78
N ALA A 105 -1.57 -2.66 -3.46
CA ALA A 105 -2.05 -3.25 -2.21
C ALA A 105 -1.38 -2.63 -0.96
N SER A 106 -0.08 -2.31 -1.04
CA SER A 106 0.66 -1.60 0.01
C SER A 106 0.07 -0.20 0.24
N LEU A 107 -0.07 0.58 -0.83
CA LEU A 107 -0.61 1.93 -0.77
C LEU A 107 -2.05 1.94 -0.25
N ARG A 108 -2.86 0.96 -0.65
CA ARG A 108 -4.21 0.79 -0.10
C ARG A 108 -4.20 0.53 1.41
N MET A 109 -3.24 -0.26 1.91
CA MET A 109 -3.05 -0.47 3.35
C MET A 109 -2.72 0.85 4.07
N ALA A 110 -1.80 1.65 3.53
CA ALA A 110 -1.50 2.97 4.08
C ALA A 110 -2.76 3.84 4.15
N MET A 111 -3.59 3.82 3.10
CA MET A 111 -4.84 4.59 3.05
C MET A 111 -5.92 4.12 4.02
N ILE A 112 -5.86 2.88 4.52
CA ILE A 112 -6.77 2.41 5.58
C ILE A 112 -6.41 3.03 6.94
N TYR A 113 -5.13 3.31 7.18
CA TYR A 113 -4.63 3.83 8.46
C TYR A 113 -4.44 5.34 8.51
N THR A 114 -4.58 6.04 7.38
CA THR A 114 -4.56 7.51 7.35
C THR A 114 -5.97 8.08 7.34
N PHE A 115 -6.11 9.35 7.71
CA PHE A 115 -7.35 10.12 7.73
C PHE A 115 -7.16 11.41 6.96
N VAL A 116 -8.22 11.89 6.31
CA VAL A 116 -8.31 13.26 5.79
C VAL A 116 -9.42 14.01 6.54
N GLU A 117 -9.40 15.33 6.61
CA GLU A 117 -10.28 16.13 7.49
C GLU A 117 -11.79 15.85 7.38
N ARG A 118 -12.24 15.34 6.23
CA ARG A 118 -13.65 15.03 5.94
C ARG A 118 -14.03 13.57 6.20
N GLU A 119 -13.05 12.71 6.50
CA GLU A 119 -13.25 11.31 6.84
C GLU A 119 -13.59 11.18 8.33
N HIS A 120 -14.45 10.23 8.71
CA HIS A 120 -14.74 9.93 10.12
C HIS A 120 -13.75 8.90 10.68
N ALA A 121 -13.15 9.20 11.82
CA ALA A 121 -12.14 8.30 12.40
C ALA A 121 -12.68 6.91 12.75
N ASP A 122 -13.93 6.85 13.24
CA ASP A 122 -14.59 5.62 13.71
C ASP A 122 -15.09 4.70 12.58
N LYS A 123 -15.06 5.17 11.33
CA LYS A 123 -15.57 4.41 10.18
C LYS A 123 -14.54 4.34 9.07
N CYS A 124 -14.17 3.13 8.70
CA CYS A 124 -13.40 2.88 7.48
C CYS A 124 -14.36 2.68 6.32
N GLU A 125 -14.64 3.73 5.57
CA GLU A 125 -15.51 3.67 4.39
C GLU A 125 -14.67 3.48 3.13
N ASN A 126 -15.01 2.48 2.32
CA ASN A 126 -14.21 2.09 1.15
C ASN A 126 -14.05 3.24 0.14
N HIS A 127 -15.03 4.14 0.07
CA HIS A 127 -14.97 5.30 -0.82
C HIS A 127 -13.83 6.25 -0.45
N TRP A 128 -13.55 6.46 0.84
CA TRP A 128 -12.43 7.31 1.29
C TRP A 128 -11.09 6.63 1.02
N THR A 129 -10.98 5.32 1.25
CA THR A 129 -9.78 4.55 0.91
C THR A 129 -9.46 4.69 -0.58
N GLU A 130 -10.46 4.49 -1.44
CA GLU A 130 -10.28 4.60 -2.89
C GLU A 130 -9.97 6.03 -3.31
N TRP A 131 -10.71 7.01 -2.78
CA TRP A 131 -10.49 8.41 -3.10
C TRP A 131 -9.06 8.86 -2.74
N LYS A 132 -8.58 8.52 -1.54
CA LYS A 132 -7.21 8.86 -1.11
C LYS A 132 -6.17 8.15 -1.97
N LEU A 133 -6.39 6.88 -2.31
CA LEU A 133 -5.50 6.11 -3.18
C LEU A 133 -5.33 6.77 -4.56
N GLN A 134 -6.42 7.23 -5.17
CA GLN A 134 -6.36 7.97 -6.44
C GLN A 134 -5.54 9.26 -6.34
N LYS A 135 -5.58 9.97 -5.20
CA LYS A 135 -4.79 11.19 -4.99
C LYS A 135 -3.31 10.90 -4.86
N ILE A 136 -2.94 9.92 -4.04
CA ILE A 136 -1.51 9.61 -3.86
C ILE A 136 -0.89 9.00 -5.11
N LEU A 137 -1.63 8.26 -5.93
CA LEU A 137 -1.14 7.75 -7.23
C LEU A 137 -0.88 8.89 -8.23
N ALA A 138 -1.62 9.99 -8.11
CA ALA A 138 -1.46 11.17 -8.96
C ALA A 138 -0.36 12.13 -8.46
N GLU A 139 0.15 11.95 -7.23
CA GLU A 139 1.18 12.78 -6.60
C GLU A 139 2.42 11.94 -6.27
N PRO A 140 3.49 11.98 -7.10
CA PRO A 140 4.67 11.11 -6.94
C PRO A 140 5.36 11.20 -5.57
N GLU A 141 5.32 12.37 -4.94
CA GLU A 141 5.87 12.57 -3.59
C GLU A 141 5.03 11.84 -2.54
N ALA A 142 3.71 11.96 -2.59
CA ALA A 142 2.80 11.24 -1.71
C ALA A 142 2.91 9.72 -1.94
N TYR A 143 2.95 9.28 -3.19
CA TYR A 143 3.19 7.87 -3.56
C TYR A 143 4.45 7.32 -2.86
N SER A 144 5.58 8.03 -3.01
CA SER A 144 6.87 7.58 -2.49
C SER A 144 6.90 7.58 -0.96
N PHE A 145 6.19 8.53 -0.33
CA PHE A 145 6.06 8.61 1.11
C PHE A 145 5.20 7.48 1.70
N PHE A 146 4.06 7.17 1.09
CA PHE A 146 3.11 6.20 1.62
C PHE A 146 3.42 4.74 1.29
N LEU A 147 4.19 4.48 0.22
CA LEU A 147 4.58 3.13 -0.16
C LEU A 147 5.29 2.35 0.98
N PRO A 148 6.38 2.86 1.60
CA PRO A 148 7.05 2.14 2.69
C PRO A 148 6.15 1.95 3.92
N ILE A 149 5.31 2.95 4.24
CA ILE A 149 4.34 2.86 5.35
C ILE A 149 3.35 1.72 5.09
N GLY A 150 2.82 1.64 3.87
CA GLY A 150 1.91 0.59 3.45
C GLY A 150 2.51 -0.81 3.53
N MET A 151 3.79 -0.93 3.16
CA MET A 151 4.52 -2.19 3.25
C MET A 151 4.73 -2.63 4.71
N GLU A 152 5.12 -1.71 5.60
CA GLU A 152 5.31 -1.99 7.03
C GLU A 152 4.00 -2.40 7.71
N LEU A 153 2.90 -1.72 7.37
CA LEU A 153 1.57 -1.99 7.91
C LEU A 153 0.89 -3.22 7.29
N THR A 154 1.53 -3.91 6.35
CA THR A 154 1.01 -5.14 5.72
C THR A 154 1.73 -6.36 6.27
N PRO A 155 1.13 -7.10 7.23
CA PRO A 155 1.74 -8.29 7.84
C PRO A 155 2.26 -9.32 6.83
N ALA A 156 1.52 -9.54 5.75
CA ALA A 156 1.91 -10.46 4.68
C ALA A 156 3.24 -10.06 3.99
N TYR A 157 3.64 -8.80 4.06
CA TYR A 157 4.91 -8.31 3.51
C TYR A 157 6.01 -8.27 4.57
N SER A 158 5.65 -8.23 5.85
CA SER A 158 6.61 -8.26 6.97
C SER A 158 7.49 -9.52 6.94
N GLU A 159 6.96 -10.67 6.51
CA GLU A 159 7.73 -11.90 6.33
C GLU A 159 8.79 -11.77 5.21
N PHE A 160 8.48 -11.05 4.13
CA PHE A 160 9.44 -10.77 3.05
C PHE A 160 10.43 -9.65 3.43
N LEU A 161 10.01 -8.71 4.28
CA LEU A 161 10.87 -7.64 4.79
C LEU A 161 11.83 -8.15 5.88
N GLN A 162 11.47 -9.18 6.66
CA GLN A 162 12.37 -9.81 7.64
C GLN A 162 13.61 -10.46 7.01
N GLU A 163 13.53 -10.89 5.74
CA GLU A 163 14.73 -11.31 4.98
C GLU A 163 15.71 -10.15 4.74
N THR A 164 15.28 -8.91 4.98
CA THR A 164 16.07 -7.67 4.94
C THR A 164 16.31 -7.11 6.34
N SER A 165 16.45 -7.97 7.36
CA SER A 165 16.91 -7.54 8.68
C SER A 165 18.28 -6.83 8.60
N GLU A 166 18.57 -5.88 9.49
CA GLU A 166 19.91 -5.27 9.59
C GLU A 166 21.01 -6.33 9.69
N SER A 167 20.71 -7.48 10.31
CA SER A 167 21.60 -8.64 10.33
C SER A 167 21.83 -9.25 8.95
N SER A 168 20.81 -9.36 8.09
CA SER A 168 21.00 -9.90 6.74
C SER A 168 21.71 -8.90 5.82
N LEU A 169 21.46 -7.60 5.98
CA LEU A 169 22.18 -6.53 5.30
C LEU A 169 23.64 -6.46 5.74
N SER A 170 23.91 -6.57 7.04
CA SER A 170 25.27 -6.62 7.60
C SER A 170 26.02 -7.86 7.13
N GLN A 171 25.37 -9.03 7.09
CA GLN A 171 25.96 -10.25 6.55
C GLN A 171 26.27 -10.14 5.05
N ARG A 172 25.37 -9.56 4.25
CA ARG A 172 25.62 -9.29 2.82
C ARG A 172 26.77 -8.31 2.63
N GLN A 173 26.86 -7.26 3.44
CA GLN A 173 27.95 -6.29 3.38
C GLN A 173 29.31 -6.94 3.71
N ILE A 174 29.37 -7.77 4.75
CA ILE A 174 30.58 -8.54 5.12
C ILE A 174 30.97 -9.51 3.99
N MET A 175 29.99 -10.22 3.42
CA MET A 175 30.22 -11.14 2.30
C MET A 175 30.76 -10.41 1.06
N LEU A 176 30.20 -9.26 0.70
CA LEU A 176 30.68 -8.42 -0.41
C LEU A 176 32.10 -7.90 -0.18
N GLN A 177 32.43 -7.47 1.05
CA GLN A 177 33.78 -7.04 1.41
C GLN A 177 34.78 -8.19 1.29
N THR A 178 34.42 -9.38 1.78
CA THR A 178 35.26 -10.58 1.69
C THR A 178 35.51 -11.01 0.24
N MET A 179 34.50 -10.90 -0.63
CA MET A 179 34.66 -11.19 -2.07
C MET A 179 35.55 -10.16 -2.77
N SER A 180 35.53 -8.89 -2.36
CA SER A 180 36.38 -7.83 -2.91
C SER A 180 37.86 -7.96 -2.49
N LEU A 181 38.12 -8.44 -1.26
CA LEU A 181 39.46 -8.73 -0.73
C LEU A 181 40.10 -9.92 -1.46
N ASN A 182 39.33 -10.98 -1.72
CA ASN A 182 39.83 -12.14 -2.48
C ASN A 182 40.15 -11.84 -3.95
N THR A 183 39.61 -10.76 -4.52
CA THR A 183 39.97 -10.29 -5.88
C THR A 183 41.20 -9.40 -5.90
N SER A 184 41.62 -8.85 -4.76
CA SER A 184 42.82 -8.02 -4.64
C SER A 184 44.08 -8.83 -4.29
N GLU A 185 43.94 -10.04 -3.74
CA GLU A 185 45.06 -10.96 -3.46
C GLU A 185 45.45 -11.88 -4.63
N GLN A 186 44.72 -11.83 -5.76
CA GLN A 186 45.03 -12.59 -6.99
C GLN A 186 45.65 -11.74 -8.11
N LYS A 187 46.23 -10.57 -7.80
CA LYS A 187 47.01 -9.76 -8.75
C LYS A 187 48.46 -9.62 -8.35
#